data_AF-A0A818CTE5-F1
#
_entry.id   AF-A0A818CTE5-F1
#
_cell.length_a   1.000
_cell.length_b   1.000
_cell.length_c   1.000
_cell.angle_alpha   90.00
_cell.angle_beta   90.00
_cell.angle_gamma   90.00
#
_symmetry.space_group_name_H-M   'P 1'
#
loop_
_entity.id
_entity.type
_entity.pdbx_description
1 polymer ?
#
loop_
_entity_poly.entity_id
_entity_poly.type
_entity_poly.pdbx_seq_one_letter_code
_entity_poly.pdbx_strand_id
1 'polypeptide(L)'
;MTTTEIDVDRVYSPSLWSHRFSDGEKVIESHVQALTKGTQCAQTTIPCLLNWTVNSTTSFHDHAIDLYFPSNVTELLPSIDSIKPKAIFVY
;
A
#
# COMPACT_ATOMS: atom_id res chain seq x y z
N MET A 1 11.99 -31.55 -30.00
CA MET A 1 11.28 -31.01 -28.83
C MET A 1 12.10 -29.85 -28.31
N THR A 2 11.73 -28.62 -28.65
CA THR A 2 12.37 -27.41 -28.11
C THR A 2 11.78 -27.15 -26.74
N THR A 3 12.56 -27.34 -25.69
CA THR A 3 12.24 -26.85 -24.35
C THR A 3 12.09 -25.34 -24.43
N THR A 4 10.89 -24.84 -24.22
CA THR A 4 10.64 -23.40 -24.02
C THR A 4 11.32 -23.02 -22.71
N GLU A 5 12.48 -22.38 -22.78
CA GLU A 5 13.10 -21.78 -21.61
C GLU A 5 12.16 -20.69 -21.08
N ILE A 6 11.61 -20.91 -19.89
CA ILE A 6 10.77 -19.94 -19.22
C ILE A 6 11.71 -18.90 -18.60
N ASP A 7 11.57 -17.65 -19.05
CA ASP A 7 12.18 -16.51 -18.39
C ASP A 7 11.44 -16.25 -17.06
N VAL A 8 11.99 -16.85 -15.98
CA VAL A 8 11.44 -16.79 -14.63
C VAL A 8 11.38 -15.35 -14.12
N ASP A 9 12.43 -14.56 -14.39
CA ASP A 9 12.52 -13.18 -13.92
C ASP A 9 11.39 -12.33 -14.51
N ARG A 10 11.07 -12.55 -15.79
CA ARG A 10 9.92 -11.91 -16.42
C ARG A 10 8.59 -12.35 -15.83
N VAL A 11 8.40 -13.64 -15.57
CA VAL A 11 7.14 -14.17 -15.03
C VAL A 11 6.83 -13.62 -13.63
N TYR A 12 7.86 -13.45 -12.79
CA TYR A 12 7.69 -13.00 -11.40
C TYR A 12 7.83 -11.48 -11.21
N SER A 13 7.95 -10.70 -12.29
CA SER A 13 8.06 -9.24 -12.22
C SER A 13 6.83 -8.57 -12.85
N PRO A 14 5.77 -8.23 -12.07
CA PRO A 14 4.54 -7.63 -12.59
C PRO A 14 4.77 -6.35 -13.43
N SER A 15 5.82 -5.59 -13.14
CA SER A 15 6.20 -4.40 -13.92
C SER A 15 6.48 -4.70 -15.39
N LEU A 16 7.05 -5.88 -15.71
CA LEU A 16 7.38 -6.31 -17.08
C LEU A 16 6.15 -6.73 -17.90
N TRP A 17 4.97 -6.80 -17.27
CA TRP A 17 3.70 -7.09 -17.93
C TRP A 17 2.88 -5.82 -18.22
N SER A 18 3.37 -4.64 -17.84
CA SER A 18 2.66 -3.40 -18.07
C SER A 18 2.72 -2.96 -19.53
N HIS A 19 1.58 -2.51 -20.07
CA HIS A 19 1.51 -1.87 -21.40
C HIS A 19 1.69 -0.35 -21.35
N ARG A 20 1.85 0.25 -20.16
CA ARG A 20 1.93 1.71 -19.97
C ARG A 20 3.28 2.28 -20.37
N PHE A 21 4.34 1.50 -20.17
CA PHE A 21 5.72 1.84 -20.50
C PHE A 21 6.38 0.65 -21.17
N SER A 22 7.37 0.90 -22.03
CA SER A 22 8.16 -0.15 -22.67
C SER A 22 9.22 -0.78 -21.74
N ASP A 23 9.42 -0.20 -20.55
CA ASP A 23 10.45 -0.54 -19.59
C ASP A 23 9.78 -0.73 -18.21
N GLY A 24 10.03 -1.88 -17.57
CA GLY A 24 9.48 -2.22 -16.27
C GLY A 24 9.95 -1.29 -15.15
N GLU A 25 11.17 -0.79 -15.21
CA GLU A 25 11.68 0.14 -14.19
C GLU A 25 10.92 1.45 -14.20
N LYS A 26 10.54 1.96 -15.38
CA LYS A 26 9.69 3.15 -15.50
C LYS A 26 8.29 2.94 -14.94
N VAL A 27 7.77 1.71 -14.98
CA VAL A 27 6.49 1.37 -14.34
C VAL A 27 6.61 1.53 -12.82
N ILE A 28 7.69 1.03 -12.24
CA ILE A 28 7.96 1.11 -10.80
C ILE A 28 8.17 2.57 -10.40
N GLU A 29 9.02 3.31 -11.11
CA GLU A 29 9.30 4.71 -10.84
C GLU A 29 8.02 5.55 -10.88
N SER A 30 7.23 5.42 -11.96
CA SER A 30 5.98 6.16 -12.12
C SER A 30 4.97 5.81 -11.02
N HIS A 31 4.91 4.56 -10.59
CA HIS A 31 4.04 4.11 -9.50
C HIS A 31 4.45 4.73 -8.16
N VAL A 32 5.74 4.66 -7.82
CA VAL A 32 6.29 5.25 -6.60
C VAL A 32 6.03 6.76 -6.57
N GLN A 33 6.33 7.48 -7.66
CA GLN A 33 6.09 8.92 -7.74
C GLN A 33 4.60 9.28 -7.54
N ALA A 34 3.69 8.55 -8.20
CA ALA A 34 2.27 8.78 -8.08
C ALA A 34 1.76 8.53 -6.65
N LEU A 35 2.21 7.43 -6.02
CA LEU A 35 1.86 7.11 -4.64
C LEU A 35 2.44 8.11 -3.66
N THR A 36 3.71 8.48 -3.75
CA THR A 36 4.33 9.48 -2.87
C THR A 36 3.57 10.80 -2.91
N LYS A 37 3.26 11.28 -4.12
CA LYS A 37 2.49 12.53 -4.29
C LYS A 37 1.05 12.39 -3.75
N GLY A 38 0.41 11.26 -4.01
CA GLY A 38 -0.94 10.95 -3.52
C GLY A 38 -0.99 10.93 -1.99
N THR A 39 -0.04 10.25 -1.35
CA THR A 39 0.09 10.17 0.11
C THR A 39 0.34 11.54 0.73
N GLN A 40 1.29 12.32 0.19
CA GLN A 40 1.54 13.69 0.67
C GLN A 40 0.28 14.55 0.57
N CYS A 41 -0.44 14.47 -0.56
CA CYS A 41 -1.71 15.18 -0.73
C CYS A 41 -2.74 14.73 0.32
N ALA A 42 -2.93 13.42 0.52
CA ALA A 42 -3.86 12.88 1.49
C ALA A 42 -3.56 13.33 2.92
N GLN A 43 -2.29 13.27 3.35
CA GLN A 43 -1.86 13.71 4.69
C GLN A 43 -2.13 15.19 4.95
N THR A 44 -2.12 16.03 3.91
CA THR A 44 -2.38 17.48 4.05
C THR A 44 -3.85 17.87 3.92
N THR A 45 -4.68 17.02 3.30
CA THR A 45 -6.06 17.39 2.92
C THR A 45 -7.13 16.57 3.64
N ILE A 46 -6.77 15.40 4.16
CA ILE A 46 -7.70 14.46 4.81
C ILE A 46 -7.36 14.38 6.30
N PRO A 47 -8.36 14.48 7.20
CA PRO A 47 -8.14 14.21 8.62
C PRO A 47 -7.51 12.83 8.83
N CYS A 48 -6.39 12.76 9.54
CA CYS A 48 -5.66 11.51 9.70
C CYS A 48 -4.97 11.40 11.07
N LEU A 49 -4.73 10.15 11.48
CA LEU A 49 -3.81 9.77 12.55
C LEU A 49 -2.66 8.98 11.92
N LEU A 50 -1.47 9.57 11.88
CA LEU A 50 -0.30 8.97 11.26
C LEU A 50 0.52 8.17 12.27
N ASN A 51 1.18 7.13 11.80
CA ASN A 51 2.07 6.27 12.56
C ASN A 51 1.44 5.67 13.83
N TRP A 52 0.19 5.21 13.75
CA TRP A 52 -0.45 4.57 14.89
C TRP A 52 0.17 3.20 15.17
N THR A 53 0.70 3.03 16.38
CA THR A 53 1.37 1.79 16.79
C THR A 53 0.35 0.67 16.96
N VAL A 54 0.48 -0.39 16.15
CA VAL A 54 -0.47 -1.52 16.16
C VAL A 54 -0.33 -2.37 17.44
N ASN A 55 0.87 -2.42 18.01
CA ASN A 55 1.13 -3.17 19.22
C ASN A 55 2.13 -2.43 20.12
N SER A 56 1.64 -1.84 21.22
CA SER A 56 2.48 -1.18 22.22
C SER A 56 3.32 -2.14 23.07
N THR A 57 3.05 -3.45 22.97
CA THR A 57 3.64 -4.51 23.82
C THR A 57 4.84 -5.18 23.19
N THR A 58 5.00 -5.07 21.86
CA THR A 58 6.14 -5.63 21.15
C THR A 58 7.02 -4.50 20.62
N SER A 59 8.32 -4.61 20.81
CA SER A 59 9.36 -3.70 20.33
C SER A 59 9.53 -3.65 18.80
N PHE A 60 8.50 -4.03 18.04
CA PHE A 60 8.46 -3.83 16.60
C PHE A 60 8.06 -2.38 16.30
N HIS A 61 9.05 -1.50 16.43
CA HIS A 61 8.92 -0.06 16.15
C HIS A 61 8.60 0.25 14.67
N ASP A 62 8.70 -0.75 13.80
CA ASP A 62 8.56 -0.62 12.34
C ASP A 62 7.15 -0.98 11.83
N HIS A 63 6.20 -1.26 12.73
CA HIS A 63 4.82 -1.59 12.39
C HIS A 63 3.87 -0.50 12.86
N ALA A 64 3.67 0.49 12.00
CA ALA A 64 2.71 1.56 12.19
C ALA A 64 1.65 1.54 11.08
N ILE A 65 0.44 2.01 11.42
CA ILE A 65 -0.66 2.18 10.47
C ILE A 65 -1.05 3.64 10.43
N ASP A 66 -1.22 4.19 9.24
CA ASP A 66 -1.86 5.49 9.04
C ASP A 66 -3.37 5.30 8.90
N LEU A 67 -4.15 6.04 9.69
CA LEU A 67 -5.61 6.05 9.63
C LEU A 67 -6.09 7.36 8.98
N TYR A 68 -6.90 7.28 7.95
CA TYR A 68 -7.51 8.43 7.26
C TYR A 68 -9.02 8.41 7.47
N PHE A 69 -9.60 9.55 7.81
CA PHE A 69 -11.01 9.68 8.16
C PHE A 69 -11.76 10.55 7.15
N PRO A 70 -12.99 10.18 6.77
CA PRO A 70 -13.82 11.04 5.94
C PRO A 70 -14.12 12.37 6.65
N SER A 71 -14.26 13.46 5.88
CA SER A 71 -14.44 14.82 6.40
C SER A 71 -15.77 15.05 7.14
N ASN A 72 -16.72 14.10 7.01
CA ASN A 72 -18.08 14.16 7.53
C ASN A 72 -18.38 13.08 8.57
N VAL A 73 -17.37 12.59 9.30
CA VAL A 73 -17.58 11.64 10.39
C VAL A 73 -18.35 12.31 11.53
N THR A 74 -19.67 12.11 11.55
CA THR A 74 -20.59 12.52 12.63
C THR A 74 -20.88 11.38 13.60
N GLU A 75 -20.52 10.15 13.25
CA GLU A 75 -20.72 8.95 14.07
C GLU A 75 -19.37 8.48 14.65
N LEU A 76 -19.42 7.94 15.86
CA LEU A 76 -18.27 7.28 16.48
C LEU A 76 -17.73 6.22 15.52
N LEU A 77 -16.47 6.36 15.12
CA LEU A 77 -15.76 5.30 14.41
C LEU A 77 -15.93 4.00 15.19
N PRO A 78 -16.16 2.85 14.53
CA PRO A 78 -16.22 1.58 15.23
C PRO A 78 -14.94 1.43 16.05
N SER A 79 -15.09 1.11 17.35
CA SER A 79 -13.92 0.88 18.21
C SER A 79 -12.97 -0.08 17.48
N ILE A 80 -11.69 0.25 17.42
CA ILE A 80 -10.69 -0.57 16.73
C ILE A 80 -10.70 -2.01 17.29
N ASP A 81 -11.04 -2.18 18.57
CA ASP A 81 -11.23 -3.48 19.24
C ASP A 81 -12.38 -4.32 18.66
N SER A 82 -13.33 -3.69 17.97
CA SER A 82 -14.47 -4.34 17.30
C SER A 82 -14.19 -4.69 15.83
N ILE A 83 -13.11 -4.16 15.25
CA ILE A 83 -12.70 -4.46 13.88
C ILE A 83 -11.98 -5.82 13.93
N LYS A 84 -12.74 -6.90 13.75
CA LYS A 84 -12.13 -8.21 13.45
C LYS A 84 -11.32 -8.04 12.16
N PRO A 85 -10.00 -8.28 12.16
CA PRO A 85 -9.20 -8.16 10.96
C PRO A 85 -9.64 -9.26 9.97
N LYS A 86 -10.59 -8.92 9.10
CA LYS A 86 -10.82 -9.69 7.88
C LYS A 86 -9.80 -9.18 6.88
N ALA A 87 -8.66 -9.88 6.85
CA ALA A 87 -7.64 -9.85 5.82
C ALA A 87 -7.43 -8.47 5.18
N ILE A 88 -6.50 -7.70 5.74
CA ILE A 88 -5.87 -6.63 4.96
C ILE A 88 -5.07 -7.34 3.87
N PHE A 89 -5.55 -7.27 2.64
CA PHE A 89 -4.78 -7.68 1.47
C PHE A 89 -3.63 -6.69 1.32
N VAL A 90 -2.44 -7.13 1.72
CA VAL A 90 -1.19 -6.55 1.24
C VAL A 90 -0.98 -7.18 -0.14
N TYR A 91 -1.13 -6.38 -1.19
CA TYR A 91 -0.72 -6.76 -2.54
C TYR A 91 0.80 -6.71 -2.65
#